data_AF-W6Z7Y2-F1
#
_entry.id   AF-W6Z7Y2-F1
#
_cell.length_a   1.000
_cell.length_b   1.000
_cell.length_c   1.000
_cell.angle_alpha   90.00
_cell.angle_beta   90.00
_cell.angle_gamma   90.00
#
_symmetry.space_group_name_H-M   'P 1'
#
loop_
_entity.id
_entity.type
_entity.pdbx_description
1 polymer ?
#
loop_
_entity_poly.entity_id
_entity_poly.type
_entity_poly.pdbx_seq_one_letter_code
_entity_poly.pdbx_strand_id
1 'polypeptide(L)'
;MARDDRSGEFIGVLGFFMCICILLVMLRCYCKLVLVKNFSADDYFSVLTLVSFLVFCTLARLGISNGTGKRRYLIPDENYPVGMKWWWACEPTYVVTNIFLKSSIGIFLLRIAQKRIHRIILWTSLLAIQVYSVYFFFIFTFQCWPVSFFWEQFRGGKGHCIPSKVIVNSFYGYSALSCITDWTFSIVPIFIVHGLQMNKRNKVTVGVVLACCAIGSSATIVRLPFINGLNDIPDFLYSTIDVAIWSTCETGIGLATSAAATLRPLLRQVLNDTSTHDSASRKRSRAWTSGHPSRAGYQEHPSQHGDHDIQLTSHSSKQYNVQVTGGDRISPSSSTIRLKD
;
A
#
# COMPACT_ATOMS: atom_id res chain seq x y z
N MET A 1 -1.24 27.03 29.96
CA MET A 1 -1.70 27.61 28.69
C MET A 1 -1.37 26.75 27.47
N ALA A 2 -0.09 26.46 27.12
CA ALA A 2 0.21 25.56 25.99
C ALA A 2 -0.20 24.08 26.19
N ARG A 3 -0.61 23.70 27.41
CA ARG A 3 -0.96 22.31 27.80
C ARG A 3 -2.48 22.11 28.01
N ASP A 4 -3.30 23.05 27.55
CA ASP A 4 -4.74 23.10 27.81
C ASP A 4 -5.61 23.17 26.54
N ASP A 5 -4.98 23.36 25.38
CA ASP A 5 -5.60 23.31 24.05
C ASP A 5 -4.70 22.53 23.09
N ARG A 6 -5.18 21.36 22.64
CA ARG A 6 -4.49 20.45 21.71
C ARG A 6 -5.14 20.43 20.32
N SER A 7 -6.07 21.35 20.07
CA SER A 7 -6.80 21.47 18.81
C SER A 7 -5.87 21.66 17.62
N GLY A 8 -4.81 22.46 17.79
CA GLY A 8 -3.83 22.75 16.73
C GLY A 8 -3.04 21.51 16.28
N GLU A 9 -2.62 20.67 17.23
CA GLU A 9 -1.94 19.41 16.94
C GLU A 9 -2.82 18.50 16.09
N PHE A 10 -4.09 18.36 16.48
CA PHE A 10 -5.04 17.49 15.79
C PHE A 10 -5.38 18.01 14.38
N ILE A 11 -5.57 19.32 14.19
CA ILE A 11 -5.77 19.92 12.87
C ILE A 11 -4.57 19.65 11.95
N GLY A 12 -3.34 19.76 12.46
CA GLY A 12 -2.12 19.49 11.70
C GLY A 12 -2.07 18.06 11.19
N VAL A 13 -2.34 17.09 12.07
CA VAL A 13 -2.38 15.65 11.73
C VAL A 13 -3.48 15.37 10.70
N LEU A 14 -4.69 15.89 10.91
CA LEU A 14 -5.81 15.72 9.98
C LEU A 14 -5.49 16.27 8.59
N GLY A 15 -4.93 17.49 8.53
CA GLY A 15 -4.55 18.12 7.27
C GLY A 15 -3.50 17.33 6.51
N PHE A 16 -2.46 16.87 7.20
CA PHE A 16 -1.39 16.07 6.61
C PHE A 16 -1.92 14.77 6.01
N PHE A 17 -2.66 13.97 6.78
CA PHE A 17 -3.20 12.69 6.32
C PHE A 17 -4.26 12.86 5.24
N MET A 18 -5.08 13.91 5.29
CA MET A 18 -6.04 14.23 4.25
C MET A 18 -5.34 14.47 2.91
N CYS A 19 -4.35 15.37 2.87
CA CYS A 19 -3.64 15.71 1.64
C CYS A 19 -2.92 14.49 1.05
N ILE A 20 -2.16 13.74 1.86
CA ILE A 20 -1.40 12.59 1.37
C ILE A 20 -2.32 11.45 0.88
N CYS A 21 -3.43 11.17 1.57
CA CYS A 21 -4.36 10.12 1.17
C CYS A 21 -5.08 10.47 -0.13
N ILE A 22 -5.51 11.73 -0.30
CA ILE A 22 -6.11 12.18 -1.57
C ILE A 22 -5.13 11.98 -2.72
N LEU A 23 -3.89 12.44 -2.56
CA LEU A 23 -2.86 12.33 -3.60
C LEU A 23 -2.59 10.86 -3.97
N LEU A 24 -2.41 9.99 -2.98
CA LEU A 24 -2.10 8.58 -3.21
C LEU A 24 -3.26 7.82 -3.87
N VAL A 25 -4.50 8.08 -3.46
CA VAL A 25 -5.68 7.42 -4.04
C VAL A 25 -5.99 7.97 -5.43
N MET A 26 -5.83 9.27 -5.68
CA MET A 26 -5.93 9.84 -7.03
C MET A 26 -4.89 9.24 -7.96
N LEU A 27 -3.64 9.12 -7.49
CA LEU A 27 -2.58 8.48 -8.25
C LEU A 27 -2.93 7.01 -8.53
N ARG A 28 -3.42 6.27 -7.53
CA ARG A 28 -3.91 4.89 -7.71
C ARG A 28 -5.00 4.80 -8.78
N CYS A 29 -6.00 5.69 -8.76
CA CYS A 29 -7.08 5.71 -9.74
C CYS A 29 -6.54 5.97 -11.16
N TYR A 30 -5.64 6.95 -11.30
CA TYR A 30 -4.97 7.23 -12.57
C TYR A 30 -4.20 6.01 -13.10
N CYS A 31 -3.43 5.34 -12.23
CA CYS A 31 -2.70 4.11 -12.57
C CYS A 31 -3.64 3.03 -13.13
N LYS A 32 -4.76 2.78 -12.44
CA LYS A 32 -5.67 1.68 -12.74
C LYS A 32 -6.56 1.93 -13.95
N LEU A 33 -7.02 3.17 -14.12
CA LEU A 33 -7.87 3.56 -15.23
C LEU A 33 -7.08 3.76 -16.52
N VAL A 34 -5.93 4.45 -16.47
CA VAL A 34 -5.20 4.86 -17.66
C VAL A 34 -4.15 3.82 -18.09
N LEU A 35 -3.35 3.31 -17.15
CA LEU A 35 -2.24 2.41 -17.47
C LEU A 35 -2.64 0.95 -17.50
N VAL A 36 -3.33 0.48 -16.46
CA VAL A 36 -3.74 -0.93 -16.36
C VAL A 36 -5.05 -1.20 -17.11
N LYS A 37 -5.90 -0.18 -17.28
CA LYS A 37 -7.25 -0.26 -17.88
C LYS A 37 -8.10 -1.39 -17.29
N ASN A 38 -7.92 -1.67 -16.00
CA ASN A 38 -8.67 -2.71 -15.29
C ASN A 38 -9.00 -2.24 -13.88
N PHE A 39 -10.25 -1.87 -13.67
CA PHE A 39 -10.76 -1.42 -12.39
C PHE A 39 -11.37 -2.62 -11.64
N SER A 40 -10.77 -2.99 -10.52
CA SER A 40 -11.19 -4.17 -9.75
C SER A 40 -12.02 -3.78 -8.53
N ALA A 41 -12.75 -4.74 -7.94
CA ALA A 41 -13.56 -4.51 -6.74
C ALA A 41 -12.79 -3.82 -5.59
N ASP A 42 -11.53 -4.19 -5.39
CA ASP A 42 -10.60 -3.58 -4.43
C ASP A 42 -10.43 -2.06 -4.64
N ASP A 43 -10.38 -1.60 -5.90
CA ASP A 43 -10.22 -0.19 -6.23
C ASP A 43 -11.47 0.63 -5.85
N TYR A 44 -12.68 0.06 -5.98
CA TYR A 44 -13.92 0.68 -5.49
C TYR A 44 -13.91 0.85 -3.97
N PHE A 45 -13.51 -0.18 -3.22
CA PHE A 45 -13.41 -0.11 -1.76
C PHE A 45 -12.36 0.92 -1.31
N SER A 46 -11.25 1.05 -2.03
CA SER A 46 -10.23 2.07 -1.75
C SER A 46 -10.77 3.49 -1.92
N VAL A 47 -11.53 3.76 -2.99
CA VAL A 47 -12.18 5.07 -3.20
C VAL A 47 -13.24 5.33 -2.13
N LEU A 48 -14.05 4.32 -1.79
CA LEU A 48 -15.07 4.46 -0.75
C LEU A 48 -14.46 4.71 0.64
N THR A 49 -13.31 4.11 0.91
CA THR A 49 -12.49 4.39 2.10
C THR A 49 -12.05 5.84 2.13
N LEU A 50 -11.54 6.37 1.01
CA LEU A 50 -11.14 7.78 0.92
C LEU A 50 -12.34 8.71 1.20
N VAL A 51 -13.48 8.48 0.56
CA VAL A 51 -14.67 9.31 0.76
C VAL A 51 -15.10 9.29 2.22
N SER A 52 -15.15 8.11 2.85
CA SER A 52 -15.51 7.98 4.26
C SER A 52 -14.49 8.66 5.19
N PHE A 53 -13.19 8.57 4.86
CA PHE A 53 -12.12 9.25 5.58
C PHE A 53 -12.23 10.78 5.48
N LEU A 54 -12.60 11.32 4.31
CA LEU A 54 -12.85 12.75 4.15
C LEU A 54 -14.03 13.21 5.00
N VAL A 55 -15.12 12.44 5.02
CA VAL A 55 -16.27 12.71 5.91
C VAL A 55 -15.80 12.73 7.36
N PHE A 56 -15.05 11.71 7.81
CA PHE A 56 -14.48 11.68 9.16
C PHE A 56 -13.65 12.94 9.48
N CYS A 57 -12.75 13.36 8.58
CA CYS A 57 -11.94 14.56 8.81
C CYS A 57 -12.79 15.85 8.85
N THR A 58 -13.86 15.95 8.06
CA THR A 58 -14.78 17.11 8.12
C THR A 58 -15.55 17.15 9.44
N LEU A 59 -16.05 16.01 9.91
CA LEU A 59 -16.72 15.90 11.21
C LEU A 59 -15.75 16.24 12.36
N ALA A 60 -14.51 15.76 12.29
CA ALA A 60 -13.48 16.08 13.26
C ALA A 60 -13.17 17.59 13.29
N ARG A 61 -13.04 18.25 12.14
CA ARG A 61 -12.88 19.71 12.05
C ARG A 61 -14.05 20.46 12.69
N LEU A 62 -15.28 20.03 12.45
CA LEU A 62 -16.48 20.62 13.07
C LEU A 62 -16.48 20.40 14.59
N GLY A 63 -16.04 19.23 15.06
CA GLY A 63 -15.84 18.97 16.48
C GLY A 63 -14.82 19.92 17.12
N ILE A 64 -13.69 20.16 16.45
CA ILE A 64 -12.64 21.07 16.93
C ILE A 64 -13.14 22.51 17.01
N SER A 65 -13.89 22.97 16.01
CA SER A 65 -14.55 24.29 16.03
C SER A 65 -15.47 24.46 17.23
N ASN A 66 -16.06 23.38 17.75
CA ASN A 66 -16.98 23.38 18.87
C ASN A 66 -16.33 22.99 20.21
N GLY A 67 -15.00 22.99 20.28
CA GLY A 67 -14.25 22.79 21.53
C GLY A 67 -13.61 21.41 21.72
N THR A 68 -13.68 20.51 20.74
CA THR A 68 -12.92 19.24 20.79
C THR A 68 -11.42 19.54 20.82
N GLY A 69 -10.72 19.10 21.87
CA GLY A 69 -9.31 19.44 22.08
C GLY A 69 -9.00 20.47 23.14
N LYS A 70 -10.04 21.08 23.72
CA LYS A 70 -9.92 22.01 24.84
C LYS A 70 -10.38 21.33 26.13
N ARG A 71 -9.78 21.70 27.25
CA ARG A 71 -10.29 21.29 28.57
C ARG A 71 -11.67 21.89 28.83
N ARG A 72 -12.47 21.23 29.67
CA ARG A 72 -13.88 21.58 29.87
C ARG A 72 -14.14 23.02 30.30
N TYR A 73 -13.25 23.59 31.11
CA TYR A 73 -13.36 24.98 31.59
C TYR A 73 -13.11 26.03 30.49
N LEU A 74 -12.52 25.65 29.35
CA LEU A 74 -12.28 26.54 28.20
C LEU A 74 -13.44 26.51 27.18
N ILE A 75 -14.43 25.64 27.38
CA ILE A 75 -15.53 25.42 26.45
C ILE A 75 -16.80 26.05 27.04
N PRO A 76 -17.47 26.97 26.31
CA PRO A 76 -18.79 27.46 26.70
C PRO A 76 -19.78 26.31 26.85
N ASP A 77 -20.61 26.34 27.91
CA ASP A 77 -21.55 25.26 28.23
C ASP A 77 -22.54 24.96 27.09
N GLU A 78 -22.87 25.95 26.27
CA GLU A 78 -23.72 25.80 25.09
C GLU A 78 -23.07 25.00 23.96
N ASN A 79 -21.74 25.08 23.83
CA ASN A 79 -20.97 24.46 22.75
C ASN A 79 -20.55 23.02 23.07
N TYR A 80 -20.45 22.68 24.36
CA TYR A 80 -20.10 21.34 24.81
C TYR A 80 -20.99 20.21 24.25
N PRO A 81 -22.34 20.29 24.28
CA PRO A 81 -23.19 19.25 23.70
C PRO A 81 -23.04 19.15 22.17
N VAL A 82 -22.76 20.28 21.50
CA VAL A 82 -22.50 20.30 20.04
C VAL A 82 -21.18 19.59 19.74
N GLY A 83 -20.13 19.85 20.53
CA GLY A 83 -18.85 19.14 20.44
C GLY A 83 -19.01 17.63 20.63
N MET A 84 -19.78 17.21 21.64
CA MET A 84 -20.07 15.78 21.88
C MET A 84 -20.86 15.12 20.77
N LYS A 85 -21.80 15.83 20.14
CA LYS A 85 -22.54 15.33 18.98
C LYS A 85 -21.60 15.06 17.79
N TRP A 86 -20.68 15.98 17.48
CA TRP A 86 -19.70 15.77 16.40
C TRP A 86 -18.71 14.67 16.73
N TRP A 87 -18.24 14.60 17.98
CA TRP A 87 -17.41 13.50 18.45
C TRP A 87 -18.11 12.14 18.30
N TRP A 88 -19.37 12.06 18.70
CA TRP A 88 -20.18 10.86 18.52
C TRP A 88 -20.33 10.48 17.05
N ALA A 89 -20.49 11.45 16.14
CA ALA A 89 -20.60 11.18 14.70
C ALA A 89 -19.27 10.71 14.07
N CYS A 90 -18.12 11.08 14.64
CA CYS A 90 -16.80 10.65 14.17
C CYS A 90 -16.58 9.14 14.35
N GLU A 91 -16.97 8.56 15.49
CA GLU A 91 -16.75 7.15 15.80
C GLU A 91 -17.39 6.16 14.80
N PRO A 92 -18.70 6.22 14.49
CA PRO A 92 -19.31 5.34 13.49
C PRO A 92 -18.70 5.53 12.10
N THR A 93 -18.35 6.78 11.74
CA THR A 93 -17.69 7.08 10.47
C THR A 93 -16.29 6.44 10.40
N TYR A 94 -15.54 6.46 11.50
CA TYR A 94 -14.24 5.79 11.62
C TYR A 94 -14.38 4.27 11.47
N VAL A 95 -15.38 3.66 12.11
CA VAL A 95 -15.62 2.21 12.00
C VAL A 95 -15.96 1.83 10.55
N VAL A 96 -16.85 2.58 9.91
CA VAL A 96 -17.19 2.38 8.48
C VAL A 96 -15.97 2.53 7.57
N THR A 97 -15.12 3.52 7.84
CA THR A 97 -13.86 3.71 7.10
C THR A 97 -12.94 2.50 7.24
N ASN A 98 -12.80 1.94 8.45
CA ASN A 98 -11.98 0.75 8.69
C ASN A 98 -12.55 -0.50 8.01
N ILE A 99 -13.88 -0.66 7.98
CA ILE A 99 -14.53 -1.75 7.26
C ILE A 99 -14.13 -1.70 5.77
N PHE A 100 -14.26 -0.55 5.12
CA PHE A 100 -13.89 -0.43 3.70
C PHE A 100 -12.39 -0.61 3.47
N LEU A 101 -11.55 -0.08 4.36
CA LEU A 101 -10.10 -0.19 4.28
C LEU A 101 -9.64 -1.65 4.36
N LYS A 102 -10.09 -2.37 5.40
CA LYS A 102 -9.73 -3.78 5.61
C LYS A 102 -10.31 -4.67 4.51
N SER A 103 -11.52 -4.38 3.99
CA SER A 103 -12.07 -5.06 2.82
C SER A 103 -11.20 -4.86 1.57
N SER A 104 -10.74 -3.64 1.28
CA SER A 104 -9.83 -3.36 0.15
C SER A 104 -8.55 -4.20 0.27
N ILE A 105 -7.83 -4.06 1.39
CA ILE A 105 -6.56 -4.77 1.62
C ILE A 105 -6.77 -6.30 1.60
N GLY A 106 -7.84 -6.79 2.24
CA GLY A 106 -8.16 -8.21 2.31
C GLY A 106 -8.44 -8.82 0.92
N ILE A 107 -9.25 -8.15 0.10
CA ILE A 107 -9.55 -8.58 -1.28
C ILE A 107 -8.29 -8.57 -2.14
N PHE A 108 -7.44 -7.54 -1.99
CA PHE A 108 -6.15 -7.45 -2.67
C PHE A 108 -5.23 -8.64 -2.33
N LEU A 109 -5.07 -8.95 -1.04
CA LEU A 109 -4.27 -10.09 -0.57
C LEU A 109 -4.86 -11.43 -1.04
N LEU A 110 -6.18 -11.56 -1.04
CA LEU A 110 -6.89 -12.74 -1.54
C LEU A 110 -6.58 -13.04 -3.00
N ARG A 111 -6.47 -12.00 -3.84
CA ARG A 111 -6.16 -12.14 -5.26
C ARG A 111 -4.73 -12.63 -5.50
N ILE A 112 -3.81 -12.30 -4.59
CA ILE A 112 -2.41 -12.72 -4.66
C ILE A 112 -2.22 -14.13 -4.10
N ALA A 113 -3.07 -14.56 -3.16
CA ALA A 113 -2.98 -15.86 -2.52
C ALA A 113 -3.36 -17.00 -3.48
N GLN A 114 -2.36 -17.80 -3.88
CA GLN A 114 -2.56 -18.95 -4.76
C GLN A 114 -2.90 -20.25 -4.00
N LYS A 115 -2.37 -20.42 -2.78
CA LYS A 115 -2.63 -21.62 -1.95
C LYS A 115 -3.97 -21.52 -1.23
N ARG A 116 -4.73 -22.62 -1.20
CA ARG A 116 -6.03 -22.71 -0.50
C ARG A 116 -5.93 -22.35 0.98
N ILE A 117 -4.88 -22.80 1.68
CA ILE A 117 -4.68 -22.54 3.11
C ILE A 117 -4.59 -21.04 3.39
N HIS A 118 -3.76 -20.30 2.63
CA HIS A 118 -3.63 -18.84 2.79
C HIS A 118 -4.94 -18.12 2.49
N ARG A 119 -5.69 -18.58 1.48
CA ARG A 119 -6.99 -17.99 1.13
C ARG A 119 -8.02 -18.22 2.22
N ILE A 120 -8.06 -19.40 2.84
CA ILE A 120 -8.96 -19.70 3.97
C ILE A 120 -8.62 -18.78 5.15
N ILE A 121 -7.35 -18.69 5.55
CA ILE A 121 -6.90 -17.83 6.66
C ILE A 121 -7.32 -16.37 6.41
N LEU A 122 -7.05 -15.83 5.22
CA LEU A 122 -7.41 -14.46 4.90
C LEU A 122 -8.94 -14.24 4.92
N TRP A 123 -9.72 -15.19 4.41
CA TRP A 123 -11.19 -15.09 4.43
C TRP A 123 -11.75 -15.13 5.84
N THR A 124 -11.24 -16.05 6.68
CA THR A 124 -11.67 -16.18 8.08
C THR A 124 -11.32 -14.94 8.88
N SER A 125 -10.10 -14.40 8.72
CA SER A 125 -9.68 -13.19 9.43
C SER A 125 -10.45 -11.96 8.95
N LEU A 126 -10.66 -11.82 7.64
CA LEU A 126 -11.45 -10.72 7.08
C LEU A 126 -12.90 -10.80 7.57
N LEU A 127 -13.56 -11.95 7.47
CA LEU A 127 -14.95 -12.08 7.93
C LEU A 127 -15.07 -11.82 9.44
N ALA A 128 -14.14 -12.35 10.25
CA ALA A 128 -14.16 -12.15 11.69
C ALA A 128 -14.07 -10.66 12.07
N ILE A 129 -13.15 -9.89 11.48
CA ILE A 129 -13.03 -8.46 11.77
C ILE A 129 -14.24 -7.69 11.26
N GLN A 130 -14.80 -8.02 10.09
CA GLN A 130 -15.95 -7.30 9.56
C GLN A 130 -17.21 -7.54 10.39
N VAL A 131 -17.47 -8.78 10.80
CA VAL A 131 -18.62 -9.09 11.66
C VAL A 131 -18.50 -8.36 13.00
N TYR A 132 -17.31 -8.36 13.61
CA TYR A 132 -17.11 -7.62 14.85
C TYR A 132 -17.22 -6.10 14.65
N SER A 133 -16.71 -5.56 13.54
CA SER A 133 -16.82 -4.13 13.22
C SER A 133 -18.27 -3.68 13.09
N VAL A 134 -19.11 -4.49 12.44
CA VAL A 134 -20.55 -4.23 12.31
C VAL A 134 -21.23 -4.29 13.69
N TYR A 135 -20.93 -5.30 14.50
CA TYR A 135 -21.41 -5.36 15.89
C TYR A 135 -21.02 -4.10 16.69
N PHE A 136 -19.75 -3.71 16.60
CA PHE A 136 -19.21 -2.53 17.28
C PHE A 136 -19.87 -1.23 16.82
N PHE A 137 -20.12 -1.09 15.50
CA PHE A 137 -20.87 0.03 14.93
C PHE A 137 -22.28 0.15 15.54
N PHE A 138 -23.01 -0.97 15.66
CA PHE A 138 -24.35 -0.96 16.26
C PHE A 138 -24.32 -0.59 17.74
N ILE A 139 -23.39 -1.16 18.52
CA ILE A 139 -23.23 -0.84 19.94
C ILE A 139 -22.95 0.65 20.15
N PHE A 140 -22.06 1.26 19.35
CA PHE A 140 -21.74 2.67 19.45
C PHE A 140 -22.86 3.59 18.97
N THR A 141 -23.54 3.21 17.90
CA THR A 141 -24.65 4.01 17.36
C THR A 141 -25.84 4.02 18.31
N PHE A 142 -26.14 2.87 18.93
CA PHE A 142 -27.27 2.69 19.85
C PHE A 142 -26.85 2.68 21.33
N GLN A 143 -25.75 3.36 21.67
CA GLN A 143 -25.24 3.38 23.04
C GLN A 143 -26.17 4.05 24.07
N CYS A 144 -27.07 4.92 23.62
CA CYS A 144 -28.05 5.60 24.47
C CYS A 144 -29.44 5.55 23.85
N TRP A 145 -30.47 5.50 24.70
CA TRP A 145 -31.86 5.55 24.30
C TRP A 145 -32.56 6.76 24.94
N PRO A 146 -33.05 7.73 24.14
CA PRO A 146 -32.83 7.92 22.70
C PRO A 146 -31.35 8.27 22.37
N VAL A 147 -30.91 8.11 21.12
CA VAL A 147 -29.52 8.43 20.71
C VAL A 147 -29.16 9.88 21.04
N SER A 148 -30.13 10.80 20.96
CA SER A 148 -29.94 12.21 21.32
C SER A 148 -29.56 12.47 22.76
N PHE A 149 -29.91 11.53 23.65
CA PHE A 149 -29.58 11.62 25.07
C PHE A 149 -28.06 11.69 25.31
N PHE A 150 -27.24 11.12 24.42
CA PHE A 150 -25.78 11.17 24.58
C PHE A 150 -25.22 12.60 24.66
N TRP A 151 -25.78 13.54 23.89
CA TRP A 151 -25.38 14.95 23.95
C TRP A 151 -26.37 15.82 24.73
N GLU A 152 -27.65 15.46 24.79
CA GLU A 152 -28.68 16.21 25.53
C GLU A 152 -28.65 15.98 27.05
N GLN A 153 -27.96 14.94 27.55
CA GLN A 153 -27.79 14.73 28.99
C GLN A 153 -27.17 15.96 29.69
N PHE A 154 -26.30 16.70 29.01
CA PHE A 154 -25.69 17.93 29.52
C PHE A 154 -26.64 19.14 29.49
N ARG A 155 -27.79 19.01 28.81
CA ARG A 155 -28.86 20.00 28.75
C ARG A 155 -30.05 19.64 29.65
N GLY A 156 -29.92 18.58 30.47
CA GLY A 156 -30.99 18.09 31.33
C GLY A 156 -32.00 17.16 30.63
N GLY A 157 -31.63 16.56 29.50
CA GLY A 157 -32.44 15.54 28.84
C GLY A 157 -32.70 14.32 29.75
N LYS A 158 -33.71 13.51 29.41
CA LYS A 158 -34.02 12.25 30.11
C LYS A 158 -33.79 11.06 29.19
N GLY A 159 -33.10 10.04 29.68
CA GLY A 159 -32.77 8.84 28.92
C GLY A 159 -31.87 7.91 29.73
N HIS A 160 -31.48 6.80 29.11
CA HIS A 160 -30.55 5.84 29.69
C HIS A 160 -29.47 5.50 28.66
N CYS A 161 -28.22 5.36 29.12
CA CYS A 161 -27.10 4.92 28.32
C CYS A 161 -26.58 3.58 28.83
N ILE A 162 -26.06 2.77 27.92
CA ILE A 162 -25.36 1.52 28.25
C ILE A 162 -24.19 1.86 29.19
N PRO A 163 -23.91 1.02 30.21
CA PRO A 163 -22.81 1.26 31.13
C PRO A 163 -21.47 1.39 30.40
N SER A 164 -20.66 2.40 30.75
CA SER A 164 -19.36 2.67 30.11
C SER A 164 -18.42 1.46 30.11
N LYS A 165 -18.54 0.56 31.10
CA LYS A 165 -17.78 -0.70 31.17
C LYS A 165 -18.03 -1.61 29.96
N VAL A 166 -19.27 -1.69 29.46
CA VAL A 166 -19.61 -2.53 28.30
C VAL A 166 -19.00 -1.96 27.03
N ILE A 167 -19.02 -0.63 26.88
CA ILE A 167 -18.43 0.09 25.74
C ILE A 167 -16.92 -0.11 25.74
N VAL A 168 -16.26 0.11 26.88
CA VAL A 168 -14.82 -0.09 27.05
C VAL A 168 -14.41 -1.53 26.77
N ASN A 169 -15.12 -2.52 27.30
CA ASN A 169 -14.83 -3.94 27.03
C ASN A 169 -15.00 -4.28 25.54
N SER A 170 -16.03 -3.75 24.89
CA SER A 170 -16.24 -3.94 23.44
C SER A 170 -15.12 -3.32 22.62
N PHE A 171 -14.59 -2.17 23.07
CA PHE A 171 -13.46 -1.47 22.47
C PHE A 171 -12.16 -2.28 22.58
N TYR A 172 -11.89 -2.88 23.75
CA TYR A 172 -10.76 -3.78 23.93
C TYR A 172 -10.83 -4.98 22.98
N GLY A 173 -12.01 -5.59 22.84
CA GLY A 173 -12.22 -6.71 21.92
C GLY A 173 -12.05 -6.30 20.45
N TYR A 174 -12.55 -5.13 20.04
CA TYR A 174 -12.34 -4.60 18.68
C TYR A 174 -10.86 -4.41 18.40
N SER A 175 -10.15 -3.77 19.33
CA SER A 175 -8.72 -3.45 19.20
C SER A 175 -7.87 -4.73 19.11
N ALA A 176 -8.18 -5.75 19.93
CA ALA A 176 -7.50 -7.04 19.91
C ALA A 176 -7.70 -7.76 18.55
N LEU A 177 -8.93 -7.83 18.05
CA LEU A 177 -9.22 -8.44 16.75
C LEU A 177 -8.61 -7.66 15.58
N SER A 178 -8.63 -6.33 15.64
CA SER A 178 -7.99 -5.47 14.63
C SER A 178 -6.50 -5.78 14.54
N CYS A 179 -5.81 -5.83 15.69
CA CYS A 179 -4.40 -6.18 15.78
C CYS A 179 -4.11 -7.59 15.23
N ILE A 180 -4.85 -8.62 15.64
CA ILE A 180 -4.69 -9.99 15.12
C ILE A 180 -4.83 -10.02 13.59
N THR A 181 -5.80 -9.28 13.06
CA THR A 181 -6.05 -9.21 11.61
C THR A 181 -4.90 -8.52 10.88
N ASP A 182 -4.37 -7.43 11.42
CA ASP A 182 -3.25 -6.70 10.84
C ASP A 182 -1.97 -7.53 10.83
N TRP A 183 -1.69 -8.26 11.91
CA TRP A 183 -0.60 -9.24 11.96
C TRP A 183 -0.79 -10.36 10.93
N THR A 184 -2.03 -10.84 10.76
CA THR A 184 -2.34 -11.86 9.76
C THR A 184 -2.09 -11.32 8.34
N PHE A 185 -2.55 -10.11 8.03
CA PHE A 185 -2.36 -9.46 6.73
C PHE A 185 -0.90 -9.13 6.45
N SER A 186 -0.11 -8.90 7.51
CA SER A 186 1.34 -8.77 7.43
C SER A 186 1.98 -10.13 7.10
N ILE A 187 1.73 -11.15 7.91
CA ILE A 187 2.45 -12.44 7.83
C ILE A 187 2.15 -13.22 6.54
N VAL A 188 0.89 -13.23 6.10
CA VAL A 188 0.46 -14.03 4.92
C VAL A 188 1.24 -13.70 3.63
N PRO A 189 1.39 -12.44 3.19
CA PRO A 189 2.16 -12.13 1.99
C PRO A 189 3.65 -12.52 2.09
N ILE A 190 4.27 -12.56 3.28
CA ILE A 190 5.64 -13.08 3.44
C ILE A 190 5.70 -14.53 2.99
N PHE A 191 4.79 -15.35 3.51
CA PHE A 191 4.78 -16.78 3.21
C PHE A 191 4.45 -17.05 1.74
N ILE A 192 3.54 -16.26 1.15
CA ILE A 192 3.25 -16.35 -0.29
C ILE A 192 4.50 -16.05 -1.11
N VAL A 193 5.27 -15.02 -0.73
CA VAL A 193 6.45 -14.56 -1.49
C VAL A 193 7.67 -15.45 -1.27
N HIS A 194 7.82 -16.05 -0.09
CA HIS A 194 8.94 -16.98 0.18
C HIS A 194 8.87 -18.27 -0.64
N GLY A 195 7.65 -18.72 -0.97
CA GLY A 195 7.44 -19.95 -1.74
C GLY A 195 7.54 -19.78 -3.26
N LEU A 196 7.62 -18.54 -3.76
CA LEU A 196 7.62 -18.23 -5.18
C LEU A 196 8.95 -17.53 -5.53
N GLN A 197 9.67 -17.98 -6.56
CA GLN A 197 10.94 -17.37 -7.01
C GLN A 197 10.71 -15.96 -7.57
N MET A 198 10.32 -15.02 -6.73
CA MET A 198 10.06 -13.64 -7.10
C MET A 198 11.36 -12.84 -7.06
N ASN A 199 11.50 -11.95 -8.04
CA ASN A 199 12.62 -11.02 -8.13
C ASN A 199 12.76 -10.20 -6.83
N LYS A 200 14.00 -9.86 -6.41
CA LYS A 200 14.33 -9.17 -5.14
C LYS A 200 13.48 -7.92 -4.88
N ARG A 201 12.96 -7.31 -5.96
CA ARG A 201 12.09 -6.12 -5.95
C ARG A 201 10.70 -6.37 -5.34
N ASN A 202 10.08 -7.54 -5.59
CA ASN A 202 8.79 -7.88 -4.97
C ASN A 202 8.94 -8.11 -3.46
N LYS A 203 10.12 -8.58 -3.04
CA LYS A 203 10.48 -8.76 -1.63
C LYS A 203 10.53 -7.42 -0.89
N VAL A 204 11.01 -6.35 -1.53
CA VAL A 204 11.04 -5.00 -0.94
C VAL A 204 9.62 -4.45 -0.73
N THR A 205 8.71 -4.55 -1.70
CA THR A 205 7.37 -3.98 -1.48
C THR A 205 6.55 -4.76 -0.47
N VAL A 206 6.76 -6.07 -0.39
CA VAL A 206 6.20 -6.88 0.70
C VAL A 206 6.77 -6.38 2.02
N GLY A 207 8.08 -6.14 2.10
CA GLY A 207 8.75 -5.44 3.22
C GLY A 207 8.08 -4.13 3.65
N VAL A 208 7.71 -3.28 2.70
CA VAL A 208 7.04 -1.99 3.00
C VAL A 208 5.63 -2.21 3.56
N VAL A 209 4.84 -3.10 2.95
CA VAL A 209 3.49 -3.42 3.46
C VAL A 209 3.56 -3.99 4.87
N LEU A 210 4.55 -4.86 5.13
CA LEU A 210 4.81 -5.42 6.47
C LEU A 210 5.14 -4.37 7.50
N ALA A 211 6.06 -3.47 7.17
CA ALA A 211 6.47 -2.40 8.07
C ALA A 211 5.27 -1.51 8.42
N CYS A 212 4.43 -1.18 7.43
CA CYS A 212 3.23 -0.40 7.67
C CYS A 212 2.18 -1.14 8.50
N CYS A 213 1.95 -2.44 8.29
CA CYS A 213 1.03 -3.23 9.12
C CYS A 213 1.53 -3.36 10.58
N ALA A 214 2.84 -3.47 10.78
CA ALA A 214 3.45 -3.47 12.11
C ALA A 214 3.26 -2.11 12.80
N ILE A 215 3.43 -1.00 12.07
CA ILE A 215 3.16 0.35 12.58
C ILE A 215 1.66 0.50 12.92
N GLY A 216 0.76 0.05 12.05
CA GLY A 216 -0.70 0.04 12.30
C GLY A 216 -1.07 -0.75 13.56
N SER A 217 -0.48 -1.93 13.75
CA SER A 217 -0.67 -2.73 14.97
C SER A 217 -0.14 -2.01 16.21
N SER A 218 1.02 -1.36 16.12
CA SER A 218 1.57 -0.58 17.23
C SER A 218 0.66 0.60 17.61
N ALA A 219 0.00 1.24 16.65
CA ALA A 219 -0.98 2.30 16.90
C ALA A 219 -2.17 1.81 17.73
N THR A 220 -2.68 0.60 17.46
CA THR A 220 -3.78 0.03 18.26
C THR A 220 -3.37 -0.27 19.70
N ILE A 221 -2.13 -0.73 19.93
CA ILE A 221 -1.60 -1.01 21.27
C ILE A 221 -1.42 0.29 22.06
N VAL A 222 -0.88 1.34 21.42
CA VAL A 222 -0.69 2.64 22.07
C VAL A 222 -2.02 3.30 22.41
N ARG A 223 -3.10 3.02 21.66
CA ARG A 223 -4.46 3.51 21.94
C ARG A 223 -5.07 2.92 23.22
N LEU A 224 -4.71 1.69 23.60
CA LEU A 224 -5.30 0.98 24.74
C LEU A 224 -5.24 1.70 26.10
N PRO A 225 -4.11 2.29 26.55
CA PRO A 225 -4.05 3.02 27.81
C PRO A 225 -4.92 4.29 27.82
N PHE A 226 -5.08 4.96 26.68
CA PHE A 226 -5.90 6.18 26.58
C PHE A 226 -7.40 5.89 26.69
N ILE A 227 -7.82 4.64 26.53
CA ILE A 227 -9.22 4.24 26.72
C ILE A 227 -9.65 4.47 28.18
N ASN A 228 -8.74 4.34 29.14
CA ASN A 228 -9.04 4.62 30.54
C ASN A 228 -9.43 6.10 30.75
N GLY A 229 -8.92 7.01 29.91
CA GLY A 229 -9.29 8.43 29.90
C GLY A 229 -10.74 8.68 29.47
N LEU A 230 -11.45 7.69 28.90
CA LEU A 230 -12.91 7.80 28.68
C LEU A 230 -13.70 7.78 29.98
N ASN A 231 -13.11 7.31 31.10
CA ASN A 231 -13.74 7.39 32.42
C ASN A 231 -13.59 8.77 33.07
N ASP A 232 -12.73 9.65 32.54
CA ASP A 232 -12.64 11.04 32.99
C ASP A 232 -13.76 11.88 32.36
N ILE A 233 -14.94 11.79 32.98
CA ILE A 233 -16.14 12.56 32.64
C ILE A 233 -15.88 14.08 32.57
N PRO A 234 -15.08 14.73 33.45
CA PRO A 234 -14.96 16.18 33.42
C PRO A 234 -14.16 16.70 32.21
N ASP A 235 -13.19 15.95 31.66
CA ASP A 235 -12.31 16.41 30.57
C ASP A 235 -12.34 15.47 29.34
N PHE A 236 -13.49 14.82 29.09
CA PHE A 236 -13.66 13.83 28.04
C PHE A 236 -13.20 14.29 26.63
N LEU A 237 -13.58 15.50 26.21
CA LEU A 237 -13.19 16.08 24.90
C LEU A 237 -11.69 16.34 24.77
N TYR A 238 -10.98 16.48 25.88
CA TYR A 238 -9.54 16.70 25.91
C TYR A 238 -8.78 15.37 25.92
N SER A 239 -9.19 14.43 26.76
CA SER A 239 -8.56 13.10 26.88
C SER A 239 -8.74 12.22 25.64
N THR A 240 -9.83 12.42 24.88
CA THR A 240 -10.12 11.64 23.65
C THR A 240 -9.35 12.12 22.42
N ILE A 241 -8.60 13.23 22.49
CA ILE A 241 -7.77 13.71 21.37
C ILE A 241 -6.70 12.71 20.98
N ASP A 242 -6.02 12.10 21.96
CA ASP A 242 -4.98 11.10 21.67
C ASP A 242 -5.58 9.92 20.91
N VAL A 243 -6.77 9.48 21.33
CA VAL A 243 -7.54 8.43 20.67
C VAL A 243 -7.86 8.83 19.23
N ALA A 244 -8.30 10.08 18.99
CA ALA A 244 -8.64 10.57 17.65
C ALA A 244 -7.41 10.72 16.74
N ILE A 245 -6.28 11.21 17.28
CA ILE A 245 -5.00 11.32 16.55
C ILE A 245 -4.54 9.93 16.12
N TRP A 246 -4.48 8.97 17.05
CA TRP A 246 -4.07 7.61 16.75
C TRP A 246 -4.99 6.92 15.74
N SER A 247 -6.31 7.14 15.83
CA SER A 247 -7.30 6.66 14.86
C SER A 247 -7.06 7.20 13.44
N THR A 248 -6.73 8.49 13.35
CA THR A 248 -6.43 9.18 12.09
C THR A 248 -5.14 8.64 11.49
N CYS A 249 -4.11 8.43 12.31
CA CYS A 249 -2.84 7.83 11.88
C CYS A 249 -3.03 6.40 11.39
N GLU A 250 -3.77 5.57 12.12
CA GLU A 250 -4.06 4.17 11.75
C GLU A 250 -4.73 4.08 10.37
N THR A 251 -5.84 4.80 10.20
CA THR A 251 -6.61 4.81 8.94
C THR A 251 -5.83 5.45 7.79
N GLY A 252 -5.15 6.57 8.05
CA GLY A 252 -4.34 7.28 7.06
C GLY A 252 -3.14 6.47 6.57
N ILE A 253 -2.40 5.83 7.48
CA ILE A 253 -1.28 4.94 7.13
C ILE A 253 -1.81 3.74 6.37
N GLY A 254 -2.88 3.09 6.84
CA GLY A 254 -3.44 1.92 6.17
C GLY A 254 -3.90 2.23 4.74
N LEU A 255 -4.56 3.37 4.52
CA LEU A 255 -4.97 3.81 3.18
C LEU A 255 -3.77 4.14 2.29
N ALA A 256 -2.77 4.85 2.81
CA ALA A 256 -1.54 5.17 2.10
C ALA A 256 -0.77 3.89 1.69
N THR A 257 -0.66 2.92 2.59
CA THR A 257 -0.04 1.63 2.34
C THR A 257 -0.81 0.82 1.30
N SER A 258 -2.14 0.78 1.38
CA SER A 258 -2.98 0.12 0.39
C SER A 258 -2.79 0.74 -1.01
N ALA A 259 -2.78 2.06 -1.10
CA ALA A 259 -2.48 2.76 -2.33
C ALA A 259 -1.07 2.38 -2.83
N ALA A 260 -0.02 2.57 -2.02
CA ALA A 260 1.36 2.26 -2.39
C ALA A 260 1.56 0.80 -2.85
N ALA A 261 0.84 -0.15 -2.23
CA ALA A 261 0.89 -1.57 -2.61
C ALA A 261 0.41 -1.82 -4.05
N THR A 262 -0.42 -0.95 -4.62
CA THR A 262 -0.94 -1.09 -6.00
C THR A 262 -0.25 -0.23 -7.05
N LEU A 263 0.49 0.80 -6.64
CA LEU A 263 1.33 1.64 -7.52
C LEU A 263 2.63 0.94 -7.99
N ARG A 264 2.92 -0.27 -7.49
CA ARG A 264 4.10 -1.10 -7.84
C ARG A 264 4.52 -1.10 -9.32
N PRO A 265 3.63 -1.36 -10.31
CA PRO A 265 4.03 -1.41 -11.72
C PRO A 265 4.41 -0.03 -12.28
N LEU A 266 3.97 1.05 -11.67
CA LEU A 266 4.19 2.42 -12.16
C LEU A 266 5.46 3.06 -11.61
N LEU A 267 5.78 2.80 -10.33
CA LEU A 267 7.12 3.12 -9.82
C LEU A 267 8.19 2.45 -10.69
N ARG A 268 7.93 1.26 -11.24
CA ARG A 268 8.84 0.61 -12.19
C ARG A 268 9.01 1.38 -13.49
N GLN A 269 7.95 1.95 -14.07
CA GLN A 269 8.05 2.71 -15.31
C GLN A 269 8.74 4.06 -15.09
N VAL A 270 8.33 4.80 -14.06
CA VAL A 270 8.92 6.10 -13.74
C VAL A 270 10.39 5.97 -13.30
N LEU A 271 10.74 5.04 -12.42
CA LEU A 271 12.15 4.86 -12.00
C LEU A 271 13.02 4.26 -13.10
N ASN A 272 12.50 3.43 -14.01
CA ASN A 272 13.29 2.94 -15.15
C ASN A 272 13.48 4.04 -16.22
N ASP A 273 12.50 4.92 -16.44
CA ASP A 273 12.65 6.09 -17.33
C ASP A 273 13.62 7.12 -16.75
N THR A 274 13.63 7.29 -15.42
CA THR A 274 14.60 8.17 -14.76
C THR A 274 16.01 7.56 -14.78
N SER A 275 16.16 6.23 -14.75
CA SER A 275 17.47 5.58 -14.86
C SER A 275 18.02 5.50 -16.29
N THR A 276 17.24 5.86 -17.31
CA THR A 276 17.71 5.89 -18.71
C THR A 276 18.20 7.28 -19.14
N HIS A 277 17.96 8.33 -18.34
CA HIS A 277 18.39 9.69 -18.68
C HIS A 277 19.83 10.04 -18.24
N ASP A 278 20.52 9.14 -17.52
CA ASP A 278 21.91 9.33 -17.04
C ASP A 278 22.93 8.37 -17.68
N SER A 279 22.58 7.68 -18.77
CA SER A 279 23.50 6.77 -19.49
C SER A 279 23.82 7.19 -20.93
N ALA A 280 23.51 8.44 -21.31
CA ALA A 280 23.84 9.00 -22.62
C ALA A 280 25.15 9.81 -22.60
N SER A 281 26.25 9.29 -22.03
CA SER A 281 27.58 9.90 -22.24
C SER A 281 28.79 8.96 -22.20
N ARG A 282 28.64 7.65 -22.43
CA ARG A 282 29.80 6.77 -22.74
C ARG A 282 29.61 6.00 -24.04
N LYS A 283 29.73 6.71 -25.16
CA LYS A 283 30.21 6.12 -26.41
C LYS A 283 31.72 5.90 -26.28
N ARG A 284 32.15 4.69 -26.67
CA ARG A 284 33.51 4.27 -27.11
C ARG A 284 34.62 4.50 -26.07
N SER A 285 35.14 3.44 -25.44
CA SER A 285 36.02 2.50 -26.11
C SER A 285 35.92 1.09 -25.51
N ARG A 286 35.89 0.10 -26.40
CA ARG A 286 35.99 -1.32 -26.05
C ARG A 286 37.43 -1.65 -25.62
N ALA A 287 37.48 -2.38 -24.51
CA ALA A 287 38.24 -3.60 -24.31
C ALA A 287 39.75 -3.58 -24.60
N TRP A 288 40.51 -3.37 -23.53
CA TRP A 288 41.75 -4.11 -23.30
C TRP A 288 41.38 -5.40 -22.56
N THR A 289 41.35 -6.52 -23.27
CA THR A 289 41.40 -7.86 -22.66
C THR A 289 42.40 -8.69 -23.45
N SER A 290 43.57 -8.87 -22.84
CA SER A 290 44.52 -9.93 -23.09
C SER A 290 43.86 -11.31 -22.93
N GLY A 291 44.10 -12.22 -23.89
CA GLY A 291 43.81 -13.65 -23.75
C GLY A 291 42.92 -14.24 -24.84
N HIS A 292 43.53 -14.89 -25.83
CA HIS A 292 42.93 -15.79 -26.82
C HIS A 292 42.29 -17.05 -26.19
N PRO A 293 41.63 -17.97 -26.95
CA PRO A 293 40.74 -17.85 -28.13
C PRO A 293 39.41 -18.63 -27.84
N SER A 294 38.32 -18.67 -28.61
CA SER A 294 38.12 -19.31 -29.92
C SER A 294 36.60 -19.30 -30.18
N ARG A 295 36.11 -18.59 -31.20
CA ARG A 295 34.91 -19.00 -31.95
C ARG A 295 34.87 -18.22 -33.25
N ALA A 296 35.20 -18.90 -34.34
CA ALA A 296 35.10 -18.37 -35.69
C ALA A 296 33.64 -18.02 -35.99
N GLY A 297 33.38 -16.76 -36.30
CA GLY A 297 32.14 -16.30 -36.92
C GLY A 297 32.44 -15.94 -38.36
N TYR A 298 31.69 -16.49 -39.30
CA TYR A 298 31.71 -16.07 -40.71
C TYR A 298 30.62 -15.03 -40.94
N GLN A 299 30.90 -14.03 -41.76
CA GLN A 299 29.94 -13.00 -42.15
C GLN A 299 29.84 -13.00 -43.67
N GLU A 300 28.68 -13.43 -44.16
CA GLU A 300 28.39 -13.65 -45.57
C GLU A 300 27.90 -12.33 -46.19
N HIS A 301 28.49 -11.91 -47.30
CA HIS A 301 28.07 -10.72 -48.06
C HIS A 301 27.57 -11.16 -49.43
N PRO A 302 26.34 -10.79 -49.86
CA PRO A 302 25.87 -11.13 -51.18
C PRO A 302 26.50 -10.19 -52.22
N SER A 303 27.32 -10.72 -53.12
CA SER A 303 27.82 -10.02 -54.31
C SER A 303 26.97 -10.36 -55.54
N GLN A 304 26.73 -9.34 -56.36
CA GLN A 304 25.81 -9.36 -57.50
C GLN A 304 26.56 -9.64 -58.81
N HIS A 305 27.33 -10.73 -58.86
CA HIS A 305 27.82 -11.35 -60.09
C HIS A 305 28.27 -12.77 -59.75
N GLY A 306 27.87 -13.75 -60.56
CA GLY A 306 27.89 -15.18 -60.22
C GLY A 306 29.26 -15.84 -60.17
N ASP A 307 30.13 -15.39 -59.28
CA ASP A 307 31.33 -16.10 -58.84
C ASP A 307 31.45 -16.03 -57.32
N HIS A 308 31.52 -17.18 -56.66
CA HIS A 308 31.58 -17.30 -55.22
C HIS A 308 33.03 -17.27 -54.72
N ASP A 309 33.56 -16.06 -54.52
CA ASP A 309 34.86 -15.89 -53.88
C ASP A 309 34.74 -15.88 -52.35
N ILE A 310 35.32 -16.90 -51.71
CA ILE A 310 35.46 -16.97 -50.25
C ILE A 310 36.86 -16.47 -49.88
N GLN A 311 36.96 -15.22 -49.41
CA GLN A 311 38.21 -14.70 -48.84
C GLN A 311 38.36 -15.08 -47.36
N LEU A 312 39.35 -15.91 -47.07
CA LEU A 312 39.79 -16.22 -45.71
C LEU A 312 40.89 -15.24 -45.28
N THR A 313 40.53 -14.23 -44.50
CA THR A 313 41.51 -13.35 -43.85
C THR A 313 42.06 -14.01 -42.59
N SER A 314 43.18 -14.71 -42.75
CA SER A 314 44.03 -15.11 -41.62
C SER A 314 44.88 -13.92 -41.17
N HIS A 315 44.93 -13.66 -39.85
CA HIS A 315 45.69 -12.58 -39.24
C HIS A 315 47.19 -12.92 -39.13
N SER A 316 47.77 -13.44 -40.21
CA SER A 316 49.21 -13.61 -40.40
C SER A 316 49.54 -13.19 -41.82
N SER A 317 50.55 -12.33 -41.96
CA SER A 317 50.97 -11.62 -43.17
C SER A 317 51.58 -12.53 -44.24
N LYS A 318 50.81 -13.52 -44.71
CA LYS A 318 51.07 -14.26 -45.95
C LYS A 318 49.77 -14.39 -46.73
N GLN A 319 49.68 -13.64 -47.83
CA GLN A 319 48.70 -13.87 -48.88
C GLN A 319 49.05 -15.19 -49.56
N TYR A 320 48.09 -16.11 -49.59
CA TYR A 320 48.14 -17.27 -50.46
C TYR A 320 47.04 -17.12 -51.50
N ASN A 321 47.42 -17.04 -52.76
CA ASN A 321 46.48 -17.10 -53.86
C ASN A 321 46.14 -18.56 -54.11
N VAL A 322 44.87 -18.93 -53.91
CA VAL A 322 44.36 -20.25 -54.25
C VAL A 322 43.62 -20.12 -55.57
N GLN A 323 44.13 -20.79 -56.61
CA GLN A 323 43.49 -20.88 -57.91
C GLN A 323 42.69 -22.18 -57.95
N VAL A 324 41.36 -22.10 -57.91
CA VAL A 324 40.49 -23.26 -58.07
C VAL A 324 40.36 -23.53 -59.57
N THR A 325 41.03 -24.57 -60.06
CA THR A 325 40.82 -25.08 -61.43
C THR A 325 39.57 -25.97 -61.40
N GLY A 326 38.46 -25.46 -61.93
CA GLY A 326 37.24 -26.24 -62.11
C GLY A 326 37.47 -27.35 -63.14
N GLY A 327 37.45 -28.60 -62.70
CA GLY A 327 37.32 -29.76 -63.57
C GLY A 327 35.88 -29.93 -64.02
N ASP A 328 35.69 -30.25 -65.30
CA ASP A 328 34.41 -30.41 -65.96
C ASP A 328 33.44 -31.37 -65.23
N ARG A 329 32.16 -31.02 -65.34
CA ARG A 329 31.02 -31.74 -64.76
C ARG A 329 30.90 -33.16 -65.32
N ILE A 330 31.51 -34.15 -64.68
CA ILE A 330 30.98 -35.52 -64.62
C ILE A 330 31.31 -36.08 -63.21
N SER A 331 30.27 -36.47 -62.47
CA SER A 331 30.22 -37.09 -61.12
C SER A 331 31.40 -38.01 -60.71
N PRO A 332 31.54 -38.43 -59.43
CA PRO A 332 31.13 -37.86 -58.14
C PRO A 332 32.32 -37.91 -57.12
N SER A 333 32.05 -37.64 -55.83
CA SER A 333 32.83 -38.02 -54.64
C SER A 333 33.91 -37.06 -54.09
N SER A 334 33.66 -36.68 -52.83
CA SER A 334 34.63 -36.47 -51.74
C SER A 334 35.99 -35.84 -52.11
N SER A 335 36.07 -34.50 -52.05
CA SER A 335 37.35 -33.78 -52.05
C SER A 335 37.91 -33.68 -50.62
N THR A 336 38.93 -34.50 -50.34
CA THR A 336 39.74 -34.43 -49.12
C THR A 336 40.88 -33.42 -49.31
N ILE A 337 40.99 -32.43 -48.42
CA ILE A 337 42.07 -31.45 -48.42
C ILE A 337 43.27 -32.05 -47.66
N ARG A 338 44.41 -32.25 -48.34
CA ARG A 338 45.72 -32.45 -47.68
C ARG A 338 46.49 -31.14 -47.70
N LEU A 339 46.96 -30.73 -46.52
CA LEU A 339 47.98 -29.71 -46.38
C LEU A 339 49.35 -30.39 -46.50
N LYS A 340 50.25 -29.78 -47.28
CA LYS A 340 51.66 -30.15 -47.35
C LYS A 340 52.40 -29.10 -46.52
N ASP A 341 53.18 -29.56 -45.55
CA ASP A 341 53.90 -28.74 -44.56
C ASP A 341 54.80 -27.66 -45.19
#